data_AF-A0AAT9FRK1-F1
#
_entry.id   AF-A0AAT9FRK1-F1
#
_cell.length_a   1.000
_cell.length_b   1.000
_cell.length_c   1.000
_cell.angle_alpha   90.00
_cell.angle_beta   90.00
_cell.angle_gamma   90.00
#
_symmetry.space_group_name_H-M   'P 1'
#
loop_
_entity.id
_entity.type
_entity.pdbx_description
1 polymer ?
#
loop_
_entity_poly.entity_id
_entity_poly.type
_entity_poly.pdbx_seq_one_letter_code
_entity_poly.pdbx_strand_id
1 'polypeptide(L)'
;MAGPTSADGDHPEDIPAWAREDAFPLKPTGSDFGLIDPKGGEHFATNAADLAQKVAQFRGGIDLVWTPDSPRLVVPEAVPALHQSLRQRQEKFAANDISDGRRMSLVFGAAVLWTGFAAWKNHGEDLHALYSSQHTGLAALLLFIFGLLPLYEGWKTRRRLTNTKPEDLKDEIPEAQFDSWLQRRKVPVTYFLLGCLALVGLAQLYVDWGSAGMKPSILRAGLLKLQALNYPEISNGGAWWRMMTAPMLHGYIVHLLMNAGGILYLGRRTETLARWPHLLIVFAMSAWIGGVASFYWMPNSVAVGSSGGLMGLLGFMLVFEKMHARLVPKPAQRRLLAGIVLMVIIGLLGMSFIDNAAHAGGLLAGMMYAGIVFPRSASFHRPDTMLRDKVVGGFVALMIIVVTCFTIQQVLGM
;
A
#
# COMPACT_ATOMS: atom_id res chain seq x y z
N MET A 1 33.82 46.02 -21.98
CA MET A 1 33.58 44.69 -22.58
C MET A 1 32.99 43.81 -21.49
N ALA A 2 31.66 43.69 -21.48
CA ALA A 2 30.97 42.74 -20.63
C ALA A 2 30.96 41.39 -21.36
N GLY A 3 31.56 40.37 -20.77
CA GLY A 3 31.43 39.00 -21.24
C GLY A 3 30.01 38.49 -20.96
N PRO A 4 29.47 37.57 -21.79
CA PRO A 4 28.13 37.06 -21.59
C PRO A 4 28.08 36.23 -20.31
N THR A 5 27.19 36.61 -19.40
CA THR A 5 26.76 35.77 -18.28
C THR A 5 26.06 34.56 -18.87
N SER A 6 26.67 33.38 -18.77
CA SER A 6 26.02 32.10 -19.04
C SER A 6 24.88 31.92 -18.04
N ALA A 7 23.66 32.21 -18.50
CA ALA A 7 22.44 31.72 -17.87
C ALA A 7 22.33 30.24 -18.20
N ASP A 8 22.86 29.39 -17.32
CA ASP A 8 22.47 27.99 -17.09
C ASP A 8 23.41 27.45 -16.00
N GLY A 9 23.09 27.79 -14.76
CA GLY A 9 23.71 27.19 -13.59
C GLY A 9 22.88 26.00 -13.15
N ASP A 10 23.02 24.86 -13.85
CA ASP A 10 22.58 23.57 -13.31
C ASP A 10 23.50 23.24 -12.12
N HIS A 11 23.04 23.52 -10.91
CA HIS A 11 23.73 23.08 -9.72
C HIS A 11 23.58 21.54 -9.61
N PRO A 12 24.61 20.80 -9.13
CA PRO A 12 24.51 19.35 -8.86
C PRO A 12 23.37 18.93 -7.91
N GLU A 13 22.64 19.89 -7.35
CA GLU A 13 21.56 19.76 -6.39
C GLU A 13 20.15 19.77 -7.04
N ASP A 14 20.04 19.93 -8.36
CA ASP A 14 18.76 20.01 -9.10
C ASP A 14 18.24 18.66 -9.62
N ILE A 15 18.54 17.57 -8.92
CA ILE A 15 18.11 16.21 -9.29
C ILE A 15 17.52 15.49 -8.05
N PRO A 16 16.41 14.76 -8.18
CA PRO A 16 15.82 14.03 -7.06
C PRO A 16 16.78 12.99 -6.50
N ALA A 17 16.64 12.68 -5.20
CA ALA A 17 17.52 11.74 -4.50
C ALA A 17 17.62 10.33 -5.12
N TRP A 18 16.60 9.90 -5.88
CA TRP A 18 16.58 8.60 -6.57
C TRP A 18 17.25 8.63 -7.96
N ALA A 19 17.49 9.82 -8.52
CA ALA A 19 18.10 10.02 -9.83
C ALA A 19 19.60 10.34 -9.76
N ARG A 20 20.13 10.58 -8.56
CA ARG A 20 21.55 10.88 -8.35
C ARG A 20 22.42 9.66 -8.64
N GLU A 21 23.64 9.89 -9.11
CA GLU A 21 24.61 8.82 -9.36
C GLU A 21 24.91 7.98 -8.10
N ASP A 22 24.90 8.61 -6.92
CA ASP A 22 25.17 7.96 -5.64
C ASP A 22 23.94 7.25 -5.02
N ALA A 23 22.79 7.23 -5.70
CA ALA A 23 21.55 6.64 -5.19
C ALA A 23 21.64 5.11 -5.01
N PHE A 24 22.48 4.45 -5.80
CA PHE A 24 22.61 2.99 -5.86
C PHE A 24 23.99 2.50 -5.38
N PRO A 25 24.12 1.27 -4.86
CA PRO A 25 25.39 0.76 -4.32
C PRO A 25 26.46 0.58 -5.41
N LEU A 26 27.71 0.45 -4.97
CA LEU A 26 28.83 0.08 -5.84
C LEU A 26 28.69 -1.37 -6.31
N LYS A 27 29.14 -1.66 -7.54
CA LYS A 27 29.11 -3.03 -8.05
C LYS A 27 29.99 -3.98 -7.20
N PRO A 28 29.59 -5.25 -7.03
CA PRO A 28 30.40 -6.23 -6.29
C PRO A 28 31.77 -6.45 -6.93
N THR A 29 32.76 -6.82 -6.12
CA THR A 29 34.08 -7.25 -6.61
C THR A 29 34.03 -8.71 -7.07
N GLY A 30 34.62 -9.04 -8.22
CA GLY A 30 34.81 -10.43 -8.66
C GLY A 30 34.05 -10.83 -9.93
N SER A 31 33.13 -10.00 -10.43
CA SER A 31 32.64 -10.11 -11.82
C SER A 31 32.24 -8.75 -12.36
N ASP A 32 32.44 -8.58 -13.66
CA ASP A 32 32.00 -7.41 -14.42
C ASP A 32 30.50 -7.39 -14.72
N PHE A 33 29.83 -8.55 -14.66
CA PHE A 33 28.41 -8.66 -14.94
C PHE A 33 27.67 -9.41 -13.84
N GLY A 34 26.41 -9.03 -13.61
CA GLY A 34 25.48 -9.78 -12.78
C GLY A 34 24.24 -8.98 -12.39
N LEU A 35 23.42 -9.60 -11.55
CA LEU A 35 22.17 -9.02 -11.05
C LEU A 35 22.01 -9.23 -9.54
N ILE A 36 21.25 -8.35 -8.90
CA ILE A 36 20.86 -8.47 -7.50
C ILE A 36 19.33 -8.63 -7.41
N ASP A 37 18.89 -9.58 -6.59
CA ASP A 37 17.47 -9.77 -6.31
C ASP A 37 16.99 -8.80 -5.19
N PRO A 38 15.67 -8.60 -5.02
CA PRO A 38 15.12 -7.72 -3.97
C PRO A 38 15.47 -8.12 -2.52
N LYS A 39 15.97 -9.34 -2.29
CA LYS A 39 16.43 -9.81 -0.98
C LYS A 39 17.93 -9.55 -0.76
N GLY A 40 18.62 -9.00 -1.76
CA GLY A 40 20.05 -8.73 -1.73
C GLY A 40 20.92 -9.91 -2.19
N GLY A 41 20.32 -10.96 -2.77
CA GLY A 41 21.08 -12.08 -3.33
C GLY A 41 21.79 -11.66 -4.62
N GLU A 42 23.10 -11.87 -4.69
CA GLU A 42 23.94 -11.56 -5.85
C GLU A 42 24.06 -12.76 -6.79
N HIS A 43 23.90 -12.51 -8.09
CA HIS A 43 23.93 -13.54 -9.13
C HIS A 43 24.88 -13.09 -10.24
N PHE A 44 26.11 -13.60 -10.20
CA PHE A 44 27.18 -13.27 -11.15
C PHE A 44 26.89 -13.80 -12.56
N ALA A 45 27.30 -13.05 -13.58
CA ALA A 45 27.27 -13.44 -14.98
C ALA A 45 28.67 -13.27 -15.59
N THR A 46 28.96 -14.02 -16.65
CA THR A 46 30.28 -14.05 -17.30
C THR A 46 30.45 -12.96 -18.37
N ASN A 47 29.36 -12.59 -19.04
CA ASN A 47 29.31 -11.56 -20.07
C ASN A 47 27.88 -11.00 -20.21
N ALA A 48 27.69 -10.01 -21.09
CA ALA A 48 26.40 -9.39 -21.34
C ALA A 48 25.31 -10.38 -21.82
N ALA A 49 25.67 -11.38 -22.63
CA ALA A 49 24.72 -12.36 -23.15
C ALA A 49 24.25 -13.34 -22.05
N ASP A 50 25.17 -13.81 -21.21
CA ASP A 50 24.87 -14.61 -20.02
C ASP A 50 23.98 -13.81 -19.04
N LEU A 51 24.28 -12.53 -18.80
CA LEU A 51 23.43 -11.66 -18.00
C LEU A 51 22.02 -11.54 -18.59
N ALA A 52 21.90 -11.29 -19.90
CA ALA A 52 20.62 -11.20 -20.59
C ALA A 52 19.81 -12.50 -20.49
N GLN A 53 20.46 -13.65 -20.62
CA GLN A 53 19.82 -14.96 -20.47
C GLN A 53 19.34 -15.17 -19.03
N LYS A 54 20.17 -14.86 -18.03
CA LYS A 54 19.81 -14.94 -16.61
C LYS A 54 18.62 -14.04 -16.30
N VAL A 55 18.65 -12.79 -16.75
CA VAL A 55 17.51 -11.86 -16.61
C VAL A 55 16.26 -12.48 -17.20
N ALA A 56 16.28 -13.00 -18.43
CA ALA A 56 15.09 -13.60 -19.06
C ALA A 56 14.53 -14.80 -18.25
N GLN A 57 15.39 -15.62 -17.66
CA GLN A 57 15.01 -16.89 -17.01
C GLN A 57 14.79 -16.79 -15.49
N PHE A 58 15.23 -15.70 -14.85
CA PHE A 58 15.22 -15.57 -13.39
C PHE A 58 13.80 -15.71 -12.81
N ARG A 59 13.58 -16.63 -11.88
CA ARG A 59 12.22 -16.85 -11.33
C ARG A 59 11.78 -15.75 -10.35
N GLY A 60 12.73 -15.09 -9.69
CA GLY A 60 12.46 -14.01 -8.73
C GLY A 60 12.27 -12.65 -9.39
N GLY A 61 12.04 -11.64 -8.55
CA GLY A 61 12.20 -10.24 -8.95
C GLY A 61 13.68 -9.92 -9.21
N ILE A 62 13.93 -8.95 -10.06
CA ILE A 62 15.27 -8.40 -10.32
C ILE A 62 15.20 -6.95 -9.87
N ASP A 63 16.10 -6.55 -8.98
CA ASP A 63 16.10 -5.18 -8.45
C ASP A 63 17.10 -4.31 -9.23
N LEU A 64 18.37 -4.72 -9.28
CA LEU A 64 19.42 -4.00 -10.03
C LEU A 64 20.33 -4.98 -10.78
N VAL A 65 21.12 -4.45 -11.70
CA VAL A 65 22.16 -5.15 -12.47
C VAL A 65 23.47 -4.36 -12.42
N TRP A 66 24.59 -5.00 -12.77
CA TRP A 66 25.85 -4.32 -13.01
C TRP A 66 26.51 -4.79 -14.30
N THR A 67 27.23 -3.87 -14.94
CA THR A 67 28.05 -4.07 -16.15
C THR A 67 29.39 -3.34 -15.99
N PRO A 68 30.38 -3.53 -16.89
CA PRO A 68 31.60 -2.73 -16.92
C PRO A 68 31.37 -1.22 -17.04
N ASP A 69 30.27 -0.81 -17.67
CA ASP A 69 30.02 0.57 -18.09
C ASP A 69 29.70 1.51 -16.92
N SER A 70 29.38 0.97 -15.75
CA SER A 70 29.05 1.73 -14.55
C SER A 70 29.81 1.20 -13.33
N PRO A 71 30.35 2.07 -12.47
CA PRO A 71 30.93 1.67 -11.19
C PRO A 71 29.87 1.24 -10.16
N ARG A 72 28.59 1.54 -10.42
CA ARG A 72 27.46 1.28 -9.53
C ARG A 72 26.42 0.39 -10.18
N LEU A 73 25.62 -0.25 -9.34
CA LEU A 73 24.45 -0.99 -9.80
C LEU A 73 23.45 -0.02 -10.43
N VAL A 74 22.79 -0.46 -11.50
CA VAL A 74 21.79 0.29 -12.24
C VAL A 74 20.51 -0.53 -12.37
N VAL A 75 19.39 0.13 -12.65
CA VAL A 75 18.15 -0.58 -12.96
C VAL A 75 18.30 -1.36 -14.28
N PRO A 76 17.67 -2.54 -14.43
CA PRO A 76 17.79 -3.33 -15.65
C PRO A 76 17.44 -2.57 -16.93
N GLU A 77 16.47 -1.65 -16.85
CA GLU A 77 15.99 -0.81 -17.94
C GLU A 77 17.07 0.14 -18.47
N ALA A 78 18.09 0.46 -17.67
CA ALA A 78 19.21 1.31 -18.05
C ALA A 78 20.27 0.59 -18.91
N VAL A 79 20.16 -0.73 -19.11
CA VAL A 79 21.11 -1.52 -19.88
C VAL A 79 20.45 -1.99 -21.19
N PRO A 80 20.78 -1.38 -22.36
CA PRO A 80 20.13 -1.70 -23.64
C PRO A 80 20.20 -3.19 -24.03
N ALA A 81 21.30 -3.86 -23.69
CA ALA A 81 21.48 -5.29 -23.94
C ALA A 81 20.43 -6.18 -23.22
N LEU A 82 19.74 -5.66 -22.21
CA LEU A 82 18.72 -6.39 -21.44
C LEU A 82 17.30 -6.13 -21.92
N HIS A 83 17.05 -5.14 -22.78
CA HIS A 83 15.70 -4.72 -23.17
C HIS A 83 14.87 -5.86 -23.78
N GLN A 84 15.48 -6.70 -24.62
CA GLN A 84 14.80 -7.86 -25.19
C GLN A 84 14.46 -8.91 -24.12
N SER A 85 15.37 -9.17 -23.18
CA SER A 85 15.13 -10.10 -22.07
C SER A 85 14.06 -9.60 -21.11
N LEU A 86 14.06 -8.31 -20.80
CA LEU A 86 13.03 -7.68 -19.96
C LEU A 86 11.66 -7.77 -20.63
N ARG A 87 11.59 -7.50 -21.93
CA ARG A 87 10.37 -7.67 -22.72
C ARG A 87 9.86 -9.11 -22.67
N GLN A 88 10.71 -10.11 -22.89
CA GLN A 88 10.32 -11.52 -22.78
C GLN A 88 9.76 -11.88 -21.39
N ARG A 89 10.33 -11.31 -20.31
CA ARG A 89 9.77 -11.47 -18.96
C ARG A 89 8.39 -10.84 -18.85
N GLN A 90 8.22 -9.60 -19.31
CA GLN A 90 6.93 -8.90 -19.25
C GLN A 90 5.85 -9.65 -20.06
N GLU A 91 6.20 -10.22 -21.22
CA GLU A 91 5.31 -11.07 -22.02
C GLU A 91 4.90 -12.34 -21.26
N LYS A 92 5.86 -13.00 -20.60
CA LYS A 92 5.60 -14.20 -19.79
C LYS A 92 4.70 -13.89 -18.58
N PHE A 93 4.96 -12.81 -17.86
CA PHE A 93 4.12 -12.40 -16.73
C PHE A 93 2.70 -12.03 -17.18
N ALA A 94 2.57 -11.28 -18.27
CA ALA A 94 1.27 -10.96 -18.83
C ALA A 94 0.48 -12.21 -19.26
N ALA A 95 1.16 -13.22 -19.82
CA ALA A 95 0.52 -14.49 -20.19
C ALA A 95 0.05 -15.28 -18.95
N ASN A 96 0.85 -15.30 -17.89
CA ASN A 96 0.49 -15.93 -16.62
C ASN A 96 -0.71 -15.22 -15.98
N ASP A 97 -0.69 -13.88 -15.89
CA ASP A 97 -1.78 -13.08 -15.31
C ASP A 97 -3.11 -13.30 -16.07
N ILE A 98 -3.06 -13.38 -17.41
CA ILE A 98 -4.24 -13.71 -18.22
C ILE A 98 -4.73 -15.13 -17.93
N SER A 99 -3.83 -16.11 -17.85
CA SER A 99 -4.17 -17.52 -17.59
C SER A 99 -4.80 -17.68 -16.20
N ASP A 100 -4.14 -17.15 -15.18
CA ASP A 100 -4.59 -17.21 -13.79
C ASP A 100 -5.89 -16.43 -13.61
N GLY A 101 -5.97 -15.22 -14.18
CA GLY A 101 -7.17 -14.40 -14.20
C GLY A 101 -8.37 -15.11 -14.83
N ARG A 102 -8.20 -15.83 -15.94
CA ARG A 102 -9.27 -16.65 -16.55
C ARG A 102 -9.71 -17.77 -15.62
N ARG A 103 -8.76 -18.53 -15.08
CA ARG A 103 -9.05 -19.67 -14.19
C ARG A 103 -9.78 -19.22 -12.93
N MET A 104 -9.29 -18.17 -12.28
CA MET A 104 -9.88 -17.62 -11.06
C MET A 104 -11.22 -16.93 -11.34
N SER A 105 -11.39 -16.32 -12.53
CA SER A 105 -12.69 -15.75 -12.92
C SER A 105 -13.78 -16.82 -13.03
N LEU A 106 -13.45 -18.03 -13.51
CA LEU A 106 -14.40 -19.14 -13.54
C LEU A 106 -14.75 -19.61 -12.11
N VAL A 107 -13.74 -19.79 -11.25
CA VAL A 107 -13.92 -20.26 -9.87
C VAL A 107 -14.75 -19.28 -9.06
N PHE A 108 -14.33 -18.01 -9.00
CA PHE A 108 -15.01 -17.00 -8.20
C PHE A 108 -16.28 -16.48 -8.89
N GLY A 109 -16.38 -16.54 -10.21
CA GLY A 109 -17.62 -16.27 -10.93
C GLY A 109 -18.72 -17.27 -10.55
N ALA A 110 -18.39 -18.57 -10.52
CA ALA A 110 -19.31 -19.59 -10.02
C ALA A 110 -19.66 -19.37 -8.54
N ALA A 111 -18.70 -18.97 -7.70
CA ALA A 111 -18.95 -18.64 -6.30
C ALA A 111 -19.90 -17.44 -6.13
N VAL A 112 -19.74 -16.38 -6.93
CA VAL A 112 -20.65 -15.22 -6.94
C VAL A 112 -22.06 -15.64 -7.34
N LEU A 113 -22.20 -16.44 -8.40
CA LEU A 113 -23.52 -16.92 -8.84
C LEU A 113 -24.19 -17.78 -7.78
N TRP A 114 -23.45 -18.70 -7.17
CA TRP A 114 -23.97 -19.57 -6.11
C TRP A 114 -24.36 -18.78 -4.85
N THR A 115 -23.46 -17.95 -4.33
CA THR A 115 -23.71 -17.15 -3.13
C THR A 115 -24.80 -16.11 -3.35
N GLY A 116 -24.87 -15.51 -4.54
CA GLY A 116 -25.95 -14.63 -4.97
C GLY A 116 -27.29 -15.34 -5.01
N PHE A 117 -27.37 -16.51 -5.66
CA PHE A 117 -28.59 -17.32 -5.68
C PHE A 117 -29.04 -17.73 -4.28
N ALA A 118 -28.10 -18.19 -3.44
CA ALA A 118 -28.39 -18.58 -2.06
C ALA A 118 -28.91 -17.38 -1.24
N ALA A 119 -28.29 -16.20 -1.36
CA ALA A 119 -28.72 -14.99 -0.69
C ALA A 119 -30.13 -14.57 -1.15
N TRP A 120 -30.36 -14.52 -2.46
CA TRP A 120 -31.67 -14.20 -3.04
C TRP A 120 -32.76 -15.16 -2.53
N LYS A 121 -32.50 -16.48 -2.56
CA LYS A 121 -33.48 -17.47 -2.13
C LYS A 121 -33.76 -17.44 -0.62
N ASN A 122 -32.72 -17.30 0.20
CA ASN A 122 -32.85 -17.28 1.66
C ASN A 122 -33.54 -16.00 2.17
N HIS A 123 -33.57 -14.94 1.37
CA HIS A 123 -34.22 -13.67 1.70
C HIS A 123 -35.56 -13.47 0.96
N GLY A 124 -36.25 -14.56 0.60
CA GLY A 124 -37.59 -14.46 0.01
C GLY A 124 -37.60 -13.83 -1.37
N GLU A 125 -36.55 -14.06 -2.16
CA GLU A 125 -36.40 -13.57 -3.52
C GLU A 125 -36.19 -12.04 -3.62
N ASP A 126 -35.70 -11.43 -2.54
CA ASP A 126 -35.30 -10.03 -2.51
C ASP A 126 -33.95 -9.79 -3.21
N LEU A 127 -33.94 -8.92 -4.22
CA LEU A 127 -32.74 -8.51 -4.94
C LEU A 127 -31.76 -7.72 -4.06
N HIS A 128 -32.23 -7.08 -2.98
CA HIS A 128 -31.36 -6.40 -2.01
C HIS A 128 -30.34 -7.37 -1.37
N ALA A 129 -30.71 -8.66 -1.24
CA ALA A 129 -29.83 -9.69 -0.68
C ALA A 129 -28.56 -9.93 -1.50
N LEU A 130 -28.58 -9.61 -2.81
CA LEU A 130 -27.44 -9.81 -3.71
C LEU A 130 -26.23 -8.96 -3.35
N TYR A 131 -26.44 -7.75 -2.82
CA TYR A 131 -25.35 -6.83 -2.45
C TYR A 131 -25.24 -6.56 -0.95
N SER A 132 -26.25 -6.90 -0.16
CA SER A 132 -26.18 -6.85 1.32
C SER A 132 -25.57 -8.12 1.93
N SER A 133 -25.54 -9.25 1.21
CA SER A 133 -24.89 -10.48 1.65
C SER A 133 -23.37 -10.33 1.75
N GLN A 134 -22.81 -10.65 2.92
CA GLN A 134 -21.35 -10.69 3.13
C GLN A 134 -20.67 -11.74 2.24
N HIS A 135 -21.29 -12.91 2.05
CA HIS A 135 -20.71 -13.98 1.24
C HIS A 135 -20.65 -13.62 -0.23
N THR A 136 -21.71 -12.99 -0.75
CA THR A 136 -21.77 -12.55 -2.15
C THR A 136 -20.77 -11.43 -2.41
N GLY A 137 -20.70 -10.44 -1.51
CA GLY A 137 -19.69 -9.38 -1.59
C GLY A 137 -18.26 -9.91 -1.51
N LEU A 138 -17.97 -10.87 -0.62
CA LEU A 138 -16.65 -11.49 -0.52
C LEU A 138 -16.29 -12.28 -1.79
N ALA A 139 -17.23 -13.06 -2.33
CA ALA A 139 -17.02 -13.77 -3.59
C ALA A 139 -16.77 -12.79 -4.75
N ALA A 140 -17.48 -11.67 -4.79
CA ALA A 140 -17.30 -10.64 -5.82
C ALA A 140 -15.94 -9.93 -5.68
N LEU A 141 -15.51 -9.65 -4.45
CA LEU A 141 -14.20 -9.10 -4.15
C LEU A 141 -13.07 -10.06 -4.57
N LEU A 142 -13.22 -11.36 -4.30
CA LEU A 142 -12.26 -12.39 -4.71
C LEU A 142 -12.23 -12.55 -6.24
N LEU A 143 -13.39 -12.52 -6.90
CA LEU A 143 -13.49 -12.50 -8.37
C LEU A 143 -12.75 -11.29 -8.94
N PHE A 144 -12.91 -10.12 -8.34
CA PHE A 144 -12.23 -8.93 -8.79
C PHE A 144 -10.71 -9.02 -8.59
N ILE A 145 -10.25 -9.33 -7.37
CA ILE A 145 -8.81 -9.34 -7.02
C ILE A 145 -8.05 -10.46 -7.74
N PHE A 146 -8.60 -11.67 -7.81
CA PHE A 146 -7.90 -12.83 -8.35
C PHE A 146 -8.30 -13.18 -9.79
N GLY A 147 -9.46 -12.72 -10.25
CA GLY A 147 -9.95 -12.98 -11.60
C GLY A 147 -9.78 -11.78 -12.54
N LEU A 148 -10.60 -10.74 -12.34
CA LEU A 148 -10.72 -9.63 -13.28
C LEU A 148 -9.50 -8.71 -13.32
N LEU A 149 -8.90 -8.42 -12.17
CA LEU A 149 -7.75 -7.52 -12.08
C LEU A 149 -6.50 -8.10 -12.76
N PRO A 150 -6.06 -9.36 -12.50
CA PRO A 150 -4.95 -9.98 -13.23
C PRO A 150 -5.26 -10.10 -14.73
N LEU A 151 -6.50 -10.43 -15.09
CA LEU A 151 -6.92 -10.50 -16.49
C LEU A 151 -6.75 -9.15 -17.20
N TYR A 152 -7.17 -8.05 -16.55
CA TYR A 152 -7.03 -6.70 -17.07
C TYR A 152 -5.57 -6.26 -17.16
N GLU A 153 -4.77 -6.43 -16.10
CA GLU A 153 -3.36 -6.02 -16.10
C GLU A 153 -2.52 -6.82 -17.11
N GLY A 154 -2.76 -8.13 -17.24
CA GLY A 154 -2.13 -8.96 -18.25
C GLY A 154 -2.52 -8.55 -19.67
N TRP A 155 -3.82 -8.28 -19.93
CA TRP A 155 -4.28 -7.75 -21.23
C TRP A 155 -3.66 -6.39 -21.56
N LYS A 156 -3.66 -5.47 -20.61
CA LYS A 156 -3.10 -4.11 -20.73
C LYS A 156 -1.60 -4.17 -21.02
N THR A 157 -0.86 -5.01 -20.30
CA THR A 157 0.57 -5.23 -20.51
C THR A 157 0.84 -5.80 -21.90
N ARG A 158 0.09 -6.82 -22.32
CA ARG A 158 0.22 -7.41 -23.66
C ARG A 158 -0.05 -6.38 -24.77
N ARG A 159 -1.11 -5.58 -24.63
CA ARG A 159 -1.46 -4.52 -25.60
C ARG A 159 -0.42 -3.40 -25.64
N ARG A 160 0.21 -3.08 -24.51
CA ARG A 160 1.35 -2.15 -24.47
C ARG A 160 2.51 -2.74 -25.26
N LEU A 161 2.91 -3.97 -24.97
CA LEU A 161 4.05 -4.62 -25.61
C LEU A 161 3.89 -4.77 -27.14
N THR A 162 2.67 -4.93 -27.65
CA THR A 162 2.42 -4.94 -29.10
C THR A 162 2.66 -3.59 -29.78
N ASN A 163 2.53 -2.48 -29.03
CA ASN A 163 2.61 -1.12 -29.55
C ASN A 163 3.92 -0.40 -29.21
N THR A 164 4.83 -1.09 -28.52
CA THR A 164 6.06 -0.51 -27.95
C THR A 164 7.25 -1.35 -28.38
N LYS A 165 8.36 -0.69 -28.71
CA LYS A 165 9.61 -1.35 -29.11
C LYS A 165 10.51 -1.57 -27.90
N PRO A 166 11.45 -2.54 -27.93
CA PRO A 166 12.37 -2.78 -26.81
C PRO A 166 13.13 -1.51 -26.37
N GLU A 167 13.54 -0.67 -27.32
CA GLU A 167 14.25 0.58 -27.03
C GLU A 167 13.43 1.62 -26.24
N ASP A 168 12.11 1.49 -26.18
CA ASP A 168 11.23 2.41 -25.44
C ASP A 168 11.26 2.11 -23.92
N LEU A 169 11.86 0.99 -23.47
CA LEU A 169 12.06 0.70 -22.04
C LEU A 169 12.88 1.77 -21.32
N LYS A 170 13.67 2.57 -22.05
CA LYS A 170 14.37 3.74 -21.49
C LYS A 170 13.42 4.74 -20.81
N ASP A 171 12.16 4.82 -21.25
CA ASP A 171 11.16 5.72 -20.67
C ASP A 171 10.66 5.23 -19.29
N GLU A 172 10.91 3.96 -18.96
CA GLU A 172 10.58 3.35 -17.66
C GLU A 172 11.70 3.58 -16.61
N ILE A 173 12.90 4.00 -17.03
CA ILE A 173 14.08 4.17 -16.15
C ILE A 173 13.77 5.05 -14.91
N PRO A 174 13.14 6.23 -15.03
CA PRO A 174 12.89 7.07 -13.86
C PRO A 174 11.98 6.41 -12.83
N GLU A 175 10.99 5.66 -13.30
CA GLU A 175 10.05 4.93 -12.44
C GLU A 175 10.73 3.74 -11.76
N ALA A 176 11.51 2.96 -12.52
CA ALA A 176 12.28 1.84 -11.99
C ALA A 176 13.30 2.30 -10.94
N GLN A 177 14.01 3.41 -11.22
CA GLN A 177 14.97 4.00 -10.28
C GLN A 177 14.28 4.45 -8.99
N PHE A 178 13.15 5.14 -9.09
CA PHE A 178 12.38 5.56 -7.93
C PHE A 178 11.92 4.37 -7.08
N ASP A 179 11.36 3.33 -7.72
CA ASP A 179 10.85 2.15 -7.01
C ASP A 179 11.98 1.39 -6.30
N SER A 180 13.10 1.14 -6.99
CA SER A 180 14.28 0.48 -6.39
C SER A 180 14.86 1.31 -5.25
N TRP A 181 15.03 2.62 -5.46
CA TRP A 181 15.53 3.54 -4.44
C TRP A 181 14.64 3.54 -3.19
N LEU A 182 13.31 3.59 -3.38
CA LEU A 182 12.31 3.61 -2.32
C LEU A 182 12.30 2.29 -1.51
N GLN A 183 12.39 1.14 -2.19
CA GLN A 183 12.46 -0.18 -1.55
C GLN A 183 13.71 -0.35 -0.68
N ARG A 184 14.81 0.33 -1.04
CA ARG A 184 16.08 0.30 -0.29
C ARG A 184 16.12 1.24 0.90
N ARG A 185 15.13 2.14 1.05
CA ARG A 185 15.10 3.05 2.20
C ARG A 185 14.78 2.31 3.50
N LYS A 186 15.44 2.71 4.59
CA LYS A 186 15.10 2.27 5.94
C LYS A 186 13.84 2.97 6.39
N VAL A 187 12.86 2.19 6.87
CA VAL A 187 11.54 2.68 7.28
C VAL A 187 11.16 2.14 8.67
N PRO A 188 11.97 2.43 9.71
CA PRO A 188 11.80 1.87 11.04
C PRO A 188 10.44 2.23 11.67
N VAL A 189 9.89 3.41 11.39
CA VAL A 189 8.61 3.84 11.99
C VAL A 189 7.43 3.13 11.34
N THR A 190 7.52 2.83 10.04
CA THR A 190 6.59 1.92 9.36
C THR A 190 6.59 0.54 10.01
N TYR A 191 7.77 -0.03 10.28
CA TYR A 191 7.89 -1.32 10.98
C TYR A 191 7.42 -1.26 12.43
N PHE A 192 7.65 -0.17 13.13
CA PHE A 192 7.12 0.06 14.48
C PHE A 192 5.57 0.00 14.49
N LEU A 193 4.91 0.68 13.56
CA LEU A 193 3.45 0.65 13.45
C LEU A 193 2.93 -0.76 13.11
N LEU A 194 3.59 -1.45 12.17
CA LEU A 194 3.28 -2.84 11.83
C LEU A 194 3.49 -3.78 13.03
N GLY A 195 4.52 -3.56 13.82
CA GLY A 195 4.79 -4.29 15.05
C GLY A 195 3.67 -4.13 16.07
N CYS A 196 3.18 -2.90 16.27
CA CYS A 196 2.03 -2.64 17.16
C CYS A 196 0.77 -3.41 16.71
N LEU A 197 0.45 -3.36 15.41
CA LEU A 197 -0.68 -4.11 14.85
C LEU A 197 -0.49 -5.63 14.97
N ALA A 198 0.74 -6.12 14.76
CA ALA A 198 1.05 -7.52 14.91
C ALA A 198 0.89 -8.01 16.36
N LEU A 199 1.32 -7.22 17.35
CA LEU A 199 1.15 -7.55 18.77
C LEU A 199 -0.33 -7.66 19.16
N VAL A 200 -1.17 -6.71 18.72
CA VAL A 200 -2.63 -6.79 18.94
C VAL A 200 -3.21 -7.99 18.20
N GLY A 201 -2.81 -8.22 16.94
CA GLY A 201 -3.24 -9.37 16.16
C GLY A 201 -2.90 -10.72 16.82
N LEU A 202 -1.71 -10.84 17.43
CA LEU A 202 -1.33 -12.03 18.20
C LEU A 202 -2.22 -12.21 19.45
N ALA A 203 -2.53 -11.13 20.15
CA ALA A 203 -3.47 -11.18 21.29
C ALA A 203 -4.88 -11.60 20.83
N GLN A 204 -5.37 -11.09 19.70
CA GLN A 204 -6.65 -11.52 19.11
C GLN A 204 -6.62 -13.02 18.77
N LEU A 205 -5.55 -13.50 18.12
CA LEU A 205 -5.42 -14.92 17.77
C LEU A 205 -5.38 -15.84 18.99
N TYR A 206 -4.77 -15.40 20.08
CA TYR A 206 -4.75 -16.14 21.34
C TYR A 206 -6.15 -16.25 21.96
N VAL A 207 -6.89 -15.14 22.04
CA VAL A 207 -8.21 -15.08 22.67
C VAL A 207 -9.30 -15.72 21.80
N ASP A 208 -9.23 -15.52 20.49
CA ASP A 208 -10.23 -15.99 19.54
C ASP A 208 -9.91 -17.40 19.02
N TRP A 209 -8.96 -18.11 19.65
CA TRP A 209 -8.62 -19.47 19.26
C TRP A 209 -9.85 -20.39 19.32
N GLY A 210 -10.12 -21.12 18.24
CA GLY A 210 -11.30 -21.97 18.11
C GLY A 210 -12.61 -21.22 17.84
N SER A 211 -12.59 -19.89 17.71
CA SER A 211 -13.76 -19.08 17.32
C SER A 211 -13.86 -18.92 15.81
N ALA A 212 -15.09 -18.84 15.29
CA ALA A 212 -15.33 -18.46 13.91
C ALA A 212 -15.07 -16.96 13.70
N GLY A 213 -13.84 -16.62 13.30
CA GLY A 213 -13.36 -15.24 13.18
C GLY A 213 -12.96 -14.63 14.52
N MET A 214 -12.62 -13.34 14.52
CA MET A 214 -12.09 -12.64 15.71
C MET A 214 -13.18 -12.02 16.62
N LYS A 215 -14.33 -12.70 16.79
CA LYS A 215 -15.51 -12.09 17.44
C LYS A 215 -15.32 -11.76 18.93
N PRO A 216 -14.78 -12.66 19.79
CA PRO A 216 -14.61 -12.35 21.21
C PRO A 216 -13.75 -11.11 21.48
N SER A 217 -12.59 -10.99 20.83
CA SER A 217 -11.72 -9.83 20.96
C SER A 217 -12.37 -8.53 20.49
N ILE A 218 -13.16 -8.58 19.41
CA ILE A 218 -13.92 -7.44 18.89
C ILE A 218 -15.02 -6.99 19.85
N LEU A 219 -15.72 -7.90 20.52
CA LEU A 219 -16.70 -7.52 21.54
C LEU A 219 -16.01 -6.81 22.72
N ARG A 220 -14.82 -7.27 23.09
CA ARG A 220 -14.04 -6.66 24.17
C ARG A 220 -13.52 -5.27 23.83
N ALA A 221 -12.97 -5.05 22.64
CA ALA A 221 -12.23 -3.82 22.35
C ALA A 221 -12.57 -3.11 21.02
N GLY A 222 -13.46 -3.66 20.19
CA GLY A 222 -13.88 -3.07 18.92
C GLY A 222 -14.84 -1.89 19.10
N LEU A 223 -15.05 -1.12 18.02
CA LEU A 223 -16.00 0.00 18.03
C LEU A 223 -17.41 -0.56 17.79
N LEU A 224 -18.13 -0.69 18.89
CA LEU A 224 -19.50 -1.19 18.94
C LEU A 224 -20.45 0.01 18.89
N LYS A 225 -21.18 0.16 17.78
CA LYS A 225 -22.07 1.29 17.53
C LYS A 225 -23.49 0.95 18.00
N LEU A 226 -24.18 1.96 18.56
CA LEU A 226 -25.41 1.87 19.38
C LEU A 226 -26.56 1.05 18.78
N GLN A 227 -26.65 0.91 17.46
CA GLN A 227 -27.73 0.17 16.80
C GLN A 227 -27.33 -1.25 16.37
N ALA A 228 -26.03 -1.56 16.30
CA ALA A 228 -25.54 -2.88 15.89
C ALA A 228 -25.68 -3.93 17.00
N LEU A 229 -25.80 -3.50 18.25
CA LEU A 229 -25.66 -4.33 19.44
C LEU A 229 -26.56 -3.76 20.56
N ASN A 230 -27.67 -4.43 20.88
CA ASN A 230 -28.52 -4.17 22.06
C ASN A 230 -27.75 -4.43 23.38
N TYR A 231 -26.68 -3.67 23.65
CA TYR A 231 -25.80 -3.84 24.82
C TYR A 231 -25.91 -2.59 25.72
N PRO A 232 -26.67 -2.66 26.83
CA PRO A 232 -26.91 -1.55 27.74
C PRO A 232 -25.63 -0.94 28.35
N GLU A 233 -24.54 -1.72 28.42
CA GLU A 233 -23.26 -1.29 28.99
C GLU A 233 -22.52 -0.27 28.11
N ILE A 234 -22.84 -0.25 26.80
CA ILE A 234 -22.20 0.63 25.81
C ILE A 234 -23.03 1.90 25.59
N SER A 235 -24.35 1.83 25.78
CA SER A 235 -25.28 2.95 25.62
C SER A 235 -25.15 4.04 26.68
N ASN A 236 -24.42 3.80 27.77
CA ASN A 236 -24.25 4.73 28.90
C ASN A 236 -22.97 5.61 28.83
N GLY A 237 -22.35 5.76 27.66
CA GLY A 237 -21.29 6.77 27.43
C GLY A 237 -19.90 6.46 28.01
N GLY A 238 -19.67 5.26 28.57
CA GLY A 238 -18.41 4.91 29.26
C GLY A 238 -17.26 4.40 28.38
N ALA A 239 -17.50 4.04 27.11
CA ALA A 239 -16.53 3.29 26.29
C ALA A 239 -15.94 4.08 25.11
N TRP A 240 -15.76 5.39 25.24
CA TRP A 240 -15.17 6.26 24.19
C TRP A 240 -13.80 5.79 23.71
N TRP A 241 -13.04 5.11 24.56
CA TRP A 241 -11.74 4.52 24.25
C TRP A 241 -11.80 3.51 23.11
N ARG A 242 -12.97 2.91 22.83
CA ARG A 242 -13.19 2.00 21.70
C ARG A 242 -12.91 2.65 20.35
N MET A 243 -13.06 3.97 20.26
CA MET A 243 -12.68 4.75 19.08
C MET A 243 -11.17 4.67 18.80
N MET A 244 -10.36 4.51 19.85
CA MET A 244 -8.90 4.44 19.75
C MET A 244 -8.39 2.99 19.59
N THR A 245 -9.06 2.01 20.20
CA THR A 245 -8.66 0.59 20.12
C THR A 245 -9.14 -0.09 18.84
N ALA A 246 -10.29 0.30 18.30
CA ALA A 246 -10.85 -0.30 17.08
C ALA A 246 -9.91 -0.30 15.85
N PRO A 247 -9.15 0.78 15.57
CA PRO A 247 -8.16 0.78 14.50
C PRO A 247 -7.04 -0.26 14.64
N MET A 248 -6.82 -0.80 15.84
CA MET A 248 -5.77 -1.81 16.09
C MET A 248 -6.27 -3.25 15.85
N LEU A 249 -7.59 -3.47 15.94
CA LEU A 249 -8.21 -4.79 15.86
C LEU A 249 -8.55 -5.14 14.41
N HIS A 250 -8.63 -6.43 14.10
CA HIS A 250 -9.04 -6.92 12.79
C HIS A 250 -10.11 -8.00 12.91
N GLY A 251 -10.96 -8.12 11.88
CA GLY A 251 -12.01 -9.15 11.82
C GLY A 251 -11.51 -10.55 11.50
N TYR A 252 -10.42 -10.61 10.72
CA TYR A 252 -9.85 -11.82 10.15
C TYR A 252 -8.35 -11.62 9.89
N ILE A 253 -7.60 -12.71 9.83
CA ILE A 253 -6.16 -12.69 9.51
C ILE A 253 -5.91 -12.02 8.16
N VAL A 254 -6.71 -12.35 7.13
CA VAL A 254 -6.57 -11.74 5.80
C VAL A 254 -6.76 -10.22 5.83
N HIS A 255 -7.68 -9.71 6.66
CA HIS A 255 -7.90 -8.28 6.82
C HIS A 255 -6.67 -7.60 7.45
N LEU A 256 -6.05 -8.21 8.46
CA LEU A 256 -4.78 -7.75 9.04
C LEU A 256 -3.65 -7.75 8.01
N LEU A 257 -3.50 -8.83 7.25
CA LEU A 257 -2.44 -8.94 6.24
C LEU A 257 -2.60 -7.92 5.12
N MET A 258 -3.83 -7.67 4.65
CA MET A 258 -4.11 -6.66 3.63
C MET A 258 -3.79 -5.25 4.15
N ASN A 259 -4.21 -4.91 5.36
CA ASN A 259 -3.87 -3.62 5.97
C ASN A 259 -2.36 -3.49 6.21
N ALA A 260 -1.69 -4.54 6.68
CA ALA A 260 -0.25 -4.55 6.89
C ALA A 260 0.51 -4.34 5.57
N GLY A 261 0.08 -4.99 4.49
CA GLY A 261 0.63 -4.76 3.15
C GLY A 261 0.42 -3.33 2.66
N GLY A 262 -0.78 -2.78 2.85
CA GLY A 262 -1.09 -1.39 2.52
C GLY A 262 -0.26 -0.39 3.32
N ILE A 263 -0.12 -0.59 4.64
CA ILE A 263 0.71 0.24 5.52
C ILE A 263 2.18 0.11 5.16
N LEU A 264 2.67 -1.08 4.82
CA LEU A 264 4.05 -1.23 4.37
C LEU A 264 4.31 -0.43 3.08
N TYR A 265 3.37 -0.48 2.12
CA TYR A 265 3.47 0.25 0.86
C TYR A 265 3.40 1.77 1.07
N LEU A 266 2.30 2.27 1.66
CA LEU A 266 2.07 3.70 1.85
C LEU A 266 2.93 4.30 2.97
N GLY A 267 3.17 3.54 4.04
CA GLY A 267 4.02 3.95 5.15
C GLY A 267 5.47 4.14 4.71
N ARG A 268 6.01 3.20 3.91
CA ARG A 268 7.36 3.35 3.34
C ARG A 268 7.47 4.62 2.51
N ARG A 269 6.48 4.88 1.66
CA ARG A 269 6.42 6.06 0.80
C ARG A 269 6.32 7.35 1.61
N THR A 270 5.47 7.36 2.63
CA THR A 270 5.26 8.50 3.55
C THR A 270 6.51 8.78 4.38
N GLU A 271 7.08 7.78 5.04
CA GLU A 271 8.27 7.93 5.89
C GLU A 271 9.50 8.38 5.09
N THR A 272 9.64 7.87 3.86
CA THR A 272 10.76 8.23 2.97
C THR A 272 10.66 9.67 2.48
N LEU A 273 9.48 10.06 1.97
CA LEU A 273 9.29 11.35 1.27
C LEU A 273 8.89 12.48 2.22
N ALA A 274 7.95 12.22 3.13
CA ALA A 274 7.38 13.22 4.03
C ALA A 274 7.93 13.15 5.47
N ARG A 275 8.80 12.19 5.77
CA ARG A 275 9.45 11.95 7.09
C ARG A 275 8.56 11.23 8.09
N TRP A 276 9.22 10.59 9.07
CA TRP A 276 8.60 9.69 10.02
C TRP A 276 7.49 10.29 10.92
N PRO A 277 7.53 11.56 11.37
CA PRO A 277 6.47 12.05 12.25
C PRO A 277 5.12 12.10 11.54
N HIS A 278 5.13 12.52 10.28
CA HIS A 278 3.91 12.71 9.50
C HIS A 278 3.24 11.37 9.19
N LEU A 279 4.00 10.27 9.07
CA LEU A 279 3.44 8.92 9.00
C LEU A 279 2.52 8.63 10.20
N LEU A 280 3.03 8.84 11.42
CA LEU A 280 2.27 8.53 12.64
C LEU A 280 1.10 9.48 12.84
N ILE A 281 1.33 10.79 12.63
CA ILE A 281 0.30 11.81 12.81
C ILE A 281 -0.87 11.58 11.84
N VAL A 282 -0.57 11.41 10.55
CA VAL A 282 -1.60 11.17 9.53
C VAL A 282 -2.35 9.88 9.83
N PHE A 283 -1.64 8.79 10.14
CA PHE A 283 -2.27 7.51 10.44
C PHE A 283 -3.22 7.61 11.63
N ALA A 284 -2.74 8.14 12.77
CA ALA A 284 -3.52 8.22 14.01
C ALA A 284 -4.72 9.17 13.88
N MET A 285 -4.50 10.36 13.32
CA MET A 285 -5.55 11.36 13.10
C MET A 285 -6.63 10.82 12.15
N SER A 286 -6.22 10.18 11.05
CA SER A 286 -7.17 9.65 10.05
C SER A 286 -7.91 8.41 10.55
N ALA A 287 -7.26 7.57 11.36
CA ALA A 287 -7.93 6.46 12.03
C ALA A 287 -9.02 6.96 12.98
N TRP A 288 -8.74 8.02 13.74
CA TRP A 288 -9.71 8.63 14.65
C TRP A 288 -10.86 9.31 13.90
N ILE A 289 -10.57 10.18 12.92
CA ILE A 289 -11.60 10.87 12.12
C ILE A 289 -12.43 9.85 11.32
N GLY A 290 -11.81 8.81 10.78
CA GLY A 290 -12.52 7.69 10.14
C GLY A 290 -13.45 6.96 11.11
N GLY A 291 -13.02 6.70 12.34
CA GLY A 291 -13.87 6.12 13.37
C GLY A 291 -15.07 7.02 13.71
N VAL A 292 -14.87 8.33 13.81
CA VAL A 292 -15.95 9.32 14.00
C VAL A 292 -16.92 9.29 12.81
N ALA A 293 -16.41 9.29 11.58
CA ALA A 293 -17.21 9.18 10.36
C ALA A 293 -18.06 7.90 10.36
N SER A 294 -17.45 6.77 10.68
CA SER A 294 -18.12 5.48 10.82
C SER A 294 -19.22 5.48 11.87
N PHE A 295 -18.97 6.13 13.02
CA PHE A 295 -19.93 6.25 14.10
C PHE A 295 -21.21 6.97 13.66
N TYR A 296 -21.10 8.06 12.92
CA TYR A 296 -22.24 8.85 12.47
C TYR A 296 -22.94 8.29 11.21
N TRP A 297 -22.18 7.80 10.23
CA TRP A 297 -22.73 7.42 8.92
C TRP A 297 -22.97 5.93 8.75
N MET A 298 -22.43 5.07 9.62
CA MET A 298 -22.69 3.62 9.62
C MET A 298 -23.03 3.10 11.03
N PRO A 299 -24.05 3.63 11.72
CA PRO A 299 -24.32 3.29 13.13
C PRO A 299 -24.74 1.83 13.40
N ASN A 300 -25.09 1.09 12.34
CA ASN A 300 -25.62 -0.28 12.38
C ASN A 300 -24.57 -1.38 12.20
N SER A 301 -23.28 -1.05 12.15
CA SER A 301 -22.21 -2.04 12.00
C SER A 301 -21.24 -2.05 13.17
N VAL A 302 -20.38 -3.07 13.25
CA VAL A 302 -19.20 -3.04 14.12
C VAL A 302 -18.02 -2.57 13.28
N ALA A 303 -17.23 -1.65 13.81
CA ALA A 303 -16.07 -1.12 13.11
C ALA A 303 -14.77 -1.58 13.78
N VAL A 304 -13.88 -2.15 12.97
CA VAL A 304 -12.51 -2.52 13.34
C VAL A 304 -11.59 -2.37 12.13
N GLY A 305 -10.30 -2.23 12.37
CA GLY A 305 -9.27 -2.27 11.34
C GLY A 305 -8.58 -0.92 11.16
N SER A 306 -7.30 -0.98 10.82
CA SER A 306 -6.47 0.20 10.58
C SER A 306 -6.76 0.90 9.25
N SER A 307 -7.79 0.45 8.52
CA SER A 307 -8.07 0.86 7.15
C SER A 307 -8.44 2.34 7.01
N GLY A 308 -9.06 2.96 8.02
CA GLY A 308 -9.26 4.43 8.05
C GLY A 308 -7.93 5.20 8.11
N GLY A 309 -6.98 4.74 8.92
CA GLY A 309 -5.62 5.29 8.97
C GLY A 309 -4.86 5.06 7.66
N LEU A 310 -5.02 3.88 7.05
CA LEU A 310 -4.47 3.55 5.74
C LEU A 310 -5.01 4.46 4.62
N MET A 311 -6.32 4.73 4.61
CA MET A 311 -6.93 5.70 3.69
C MET A 311 -6.40 7.10 3.93
N GLY A 312 -6.14 7.47 5.18
CA GLY A 312 -5.43 8.70 5.52
C GLY A 312 -4.06 8.81 4.86
N LEU A 313 -3.26 7.77 4.92
CA LEU A 313 -1.96 7.75 4.24
C LEU A 313 -2.11 7.88 2.73
N LEU A 314 -3.11 7.22 2.12
CA LEU A 314 -3.39 7.36 0.69
C LEU A 314 -3.77 8.82 0.34
N GLY A 315 -4.73 9.39 1.07
CA GLY A 315 -5.21 10.77 0.91
C GLY A 315 -4.10 11.79 1.07
N PHE A 316 -3.26 11.60 2.09
CA PHE A 316 -2.07 12.40 2.33
C PHE A 316 -1.11 12.36 1.14
N MET A 317 -0.73 11.16 0.68
CA MET A 317 0.24 11.01 -0.40
C MET A 317 -0.25 11.61 -1.72
N LEU A 318 -1.56 11.54 -2.01
CA LEU A 318 -2.13 12.12 -3.23
C LEU A 318 -1.95 13.64 -3.28
N VAL A 319 -2.24 14.33 -2.18
CA VAL A 319 -2.09 15.78 -2.09
C VAL A 319 -0.61 16.15 -1.99
N PHE A 320 0.15 15.44 -1.14
CA PHE A 320 1.57 15.69 -0.94
C PHE A 320 2.37 15.56 -2.24
N GLU A 321 2.22 14.47 -2.99
CA GLU A 321 2.94 14.25 -4.24
C GLU A 321 2.52 15.24 -5.33
N LYS A 322 1.25 15.64 -5.37
CA LYS A 322 0.80 16.70 -6.28
C LYS A 322 1.42 18.07 -5.95
N MET A 323 1.66 18.33 -4.67
CA MET A 323 2.29 19.57 -4.18
C MET A 323 3.82 19.54 -4.27
N HIS A 324 4.42 18.34 -4.31
CA HIS A 324 5.86 18.08 -4.39
C HIS A 324 6.19 17.23 -5.63
N ALA A 325 5.61 17.59 -6.77
CA ALA A 325 5.59 16.74 -7.97
C ALA A 325 6.97 16.44 -8.58
N ARG A 326 8.03 17.14 -8.15
CA ARG A 326 9.41 16.88 -8.56
C ARG A 326 10.09 15.75 -7.77
N LEU A 327 9.53 15.33 -6.63
CA LEU A 327 10.10 14.25 -5.81
C LEU A 327 9.80 12.85 -6.36
N VAL A 328 8.76 12.71 -7.18
CA VAL A 328 8.24 11.41 -7.64
C VAL A 328 8.03 11.45 -9.15
N PRO A 329 8.48 10.43 -9.91
CA PRO A 329 8.19 10.33 -11.34
C PRO A 329 6.67 10.33 -11.62
N LYS A 330 6.25 10.97 -12.72
CA LYS A 330 4.82 11.03 -13.12
C LYS A 330 4.15 9.65 -13.21
N PRO A 331 4.78 8.59 -13.77
CA PRO A 331 4.21 7.25 -13.78
C PRO A 331 3.90 6.70 -12.38
N ALA A 332 4.82 6.90 -11.42
CA ALA A 332 4.65 6.49 -10.03
C ALA A 332 3.55 7.27 -9.29
N GLN A 333 3.31 8.54 -9.65
CA GLN A 333 2.16 9.33 -9.15
C GLN A 333 0.83 8.80 -9.72
N ARG A 334 0.81 8.45 -11.02
CA ARG A 334 -0.40 7.88 -11.67
C ARG A 334 -0.77 6.53 -11.08
N ARG A 335 0.21 5.69 -10.71
CA ARG A 335 -0.04 4.43 -9.99
C ARG A 335 -0.71 4.66 -8.63
N LEU A 336 -0.31 5.69 -7.89
CA LEU A 336 -0.98 6.06 -6.63
C LEU A 336 -2.45 6.46 -6.86
N LEU A 337 -2.74 7.23 -7.91
CA LEU A 337 -4.10 7.61 -8.28
C LEU A 337 -4.95 6.38 -8.69
N ALA A 338 -4.38 5.44 -9.43
CA ALA A 338 -5.05 4.18 -9.76
C ALA A 338 -5.40 3.38 -8.49
N GLY A 339 -4.62 3.51 -7.43
CA GLY A 339 -4.91 2.96 -6.11
C GLY A 339 -6.24 3.46 -5.51
N ILE A 340 -6.64 4.71 -5.76
CA ILE A 340 -7.97 5.21 -5.31
C ILE A 340 -9.08 4.47 -6.04
N VAL A 341 -8.98 4.39 -7.36
CA VAL A 341 -10.01 3.73 -8.19
C VAL A 341 -10.15 2.28 -7.74
N LEU A 342 -9.03 1.60 -7.52
CA LEU A 342 -8.99 0.25 -6.98
C LEU A 342 -9.71 0.17 -5.62
N MET A 343 -9.42 1.10 -4.71
CA MET A 343 -10.01 1.09 -3.38
C MET A 343 -11.51 1.40 -3.38
N VAL A 344 -11.97 2.29 -4.25
CA VAL A 344 -13.40 2.56 -4.46
C VAL A 344 -14.09 1.28 -4.95
N ILE A 345 -13.52 0.57 -5.92
CA ILE A 345 -14.09 -0.71 -6.39
C ILE A 345 -14.13 -1.72 -5.25
N ILE A 346 -13.06 -1.86 -4.47
CA ILE A 346 -13.02 -2.77 -3.31
C ILE A 346 -14.11 -2.39 -2.29
N GLY A 347 -14.25 -1.11 -1.94
CA GLY A 347 -15.26 -0.62 -1.01
C GLY A 347 -16.70 -0.83 -1.49
N LEU A 348 -16.95 -0.71 -2.80
CA LEU A 348 -18.24 -1.00 -3.42
C LEU A 348 -18.57 -2.50 -3.37
N LEU A 349 -17.62 -3.36 -3.77
CA LEU A 349 -17.80 -4.81 -3.77
C LEU A 349 -17.94 -5.39 -2.34
N GLY A 350 -17.28 -4.74 -1.37
CA GLY A 350 -17.33 -5.12 0.03
C GLY A 350 -18.32 -4.31 0.88
N MET A 351 -19.30 -3.62 0.30
CA MET A 351 -20.19 -2.71 1.04
C MET A 351 -20.92 -3.35 2.23
N SER A 352 -21.09 -4.68 2.24
CA SER A 352 -21.71 -5.45 3.32
C SER A 352 -20.79 -5.70 4.53
N PHE A 353 -19.48 -5.49 4.40
CA PHE A 353 -18.50 -5.75 5.48
C PHE A 353 -17.30 -4.76 5.53
N ILE A 354 -17.23 -3.80 4.61
CA ILE A 354 -16.24 -2.72 4.58
C ILE A 354 -16.87 -1.44 5.12
N ASP A 355 -16.14 -0.77 6.02
CA ASP A 355 -16.53 0.51 6.57
C ASP A 355 -16.16 1.67 5.64
N ASN A 356 -17.02 1.90 4.64
CA ASN A 356 -16.82 2.94 3.64
C ASN A 356 -16.83 4.36 4.24
N ALA A 357 -17.56 4.57 5.34
CA ALA A 357 -17.55 5.85 6.05
C ALA A 357 -16.19 6.12 6.72
N ALA A 358 -15.61 5.11 7.37
CA ALA A 358 -14.24 5.22 7.91
C ALA A 358 -13.21 5.47 6.81
N HIS A 359 -13.36 4.85 5.64
CA HIS A 359 -12.47 5.04 4.51
C HIS A 359 -12.55 6.46 3.97
N ALA A 360 -13.75 6.98 3.73
CA ALA A 360 -13.96 8.33 3.24
C ALA A 360 -13.47 9.39 4.24
N GLY A 361 -13.81 9.24 5.53
CA GLY A 361 -13.37 10.15 6.59
C GLY A 361 -11.85 10.15 6.76
N GLY A 362 -11.23 8.98 6.74
CA GLY A 362 -9.77 8.85 6.80
C GLY A 362 -9.08 9.47 5.58
N LEU A 363 -9.56 9.19 4.36
CA LEU A 363 -9.03 9.77 3.12
C LEU A 363 -9.05 11.30 3.17
N LEU A 364 -10.20 11.89 3.52
CA LEU A 364 -10.35 13.34 3.61
C LEU A 364 -9.43 13.95 4.67
N ALA A 365 -9.32 13.33 5.84
CA ALA A 365 -8.43 13.77 6.91
C ALA A 365 -6.97 13.84 6.44
N GLY A 366 -6.48 12.80 5.76
CA GLY A 366 -5.13 12.77 5.19
C GLY A 366 -4.89 13.86 4.14
N MET A 367 -5.86 14.07 3.24
CA MET A 367 -5.81 15.13 2.22
C MET A 367 -5.73 16.52 2.86
N MET A 368 -6.55 16.78 3.89
CA MET A 368 -6.56 18.05 4.62
C MET A 368 -5.23 18.27 5.35
N TYR A 369 -4.70 17.26 6.02
CA TYR A 369 -3.41 17.35 6.70
C TYR A 369 -2.29 17.73 5.74
N ALA A 370 -2.20 17.07 4.57
CA ALA A 370 -1.21 17.40 3.55
C ALA A 370 -1.34 18.86 3.10
N GLY A 371 -2.56 19.30 2.79
CA GLY A 371 -2.81 20.66 2.28
C GLY A 371 -2.57 21.77 3.31
N ILE A 372 -2.70 21.48 4.61
CA ILE A 372 -2.49 22.45 5.70
C ILE A 372 -1.02 22.51 6.12
N VAL A 373 -0.37 21.35 6.27
CA VAL A 373 0.95 21.24 6.91
C VAL A 373 2.09 21.47 5.91
N PHE A 374 1.90 21.07 4.66
CA PHE A 374 2.96 21.14 3.65
C PHE A 374 2.68 22.23 2.63
N PRO A 375 3.56 23.24 2.48
CA PRO A 375 3.44 24.20 1.39
C PRO A 375 3.77 23.55 0.05
N ARG A 376 3.27 24.14 -1.05
CA ARG A 376 3.64 23.71 -2.40
C ARG A 376 5.12 23.99 -2.64
N SER A 377 5.86 23.01 -3.17
CA SER A 377 7.29 23.13 -3.40
C SER A 377 7.68 22.62 -4.78
N ALA A 378 8.58 23.34 -5.45
CA ALA A 378 9.24 22.91 -6.67
C ALA A 378 10.65 22.34 -6.42
N SER A 379 11.01 22.09 -5.16
CA SER A 379 12.31 21.54 -4.79
C SER A 379 12.41 20.06 -5.12
N PHE A 380 13.62 19.62 -5.51
CA PHE A 380 14.00 18.21 -5.61
C PHE A 380 14.35 17.59 -4.25
N HIS A 381 14.42 18.42 -3.21
CA HIS A 381 14.69 18.00 -1.84
C HIS A 381 13.40 17.74 -1.08
N ARG A 382 13.38 16.63 -0.36
CA ARG A 382 12.31 16.30 0.58
C ARG A 382 12.25 17.32 1.73
N PRO A 383 11.07 17.65 2.27
CA PRO A 383 10.94 18.57 3.39
C PRO A 383 11.80 18.17 4.58
N ASP A 384 12.33 19.15 5.30
CA ASP A 384 13.04 18.91 6.55
C ASP A 384 12.07 18.69 7.71
N THR A 385 12.50 17.87 8.67
CA THR A 385 11.73 17.63 9.89
C THR A 385 12.05 18.71 10.91
N MET A 386 11.08 19.56 11.22
CA MET A 386 11.21 20.58 12.25
C MET A 386 11.16 19.96 13.65
N LEU A 387 11.67 20.67 14.66
CA LEU A 387 11.60 20.20 16.06
C LEU A 387 10.15 19.94 16.49
N ARG A 388 9.21 20.81 16.12
CA ARG A 388 7.78 20.63 16.40
C ARG A 388 7.25 19.31 15.85
N ASP A 389 7.65 18.93 14.65
CA ASP A 389 7.18 17.69 14.01
C ASP A 389 7.69 16.48 14.79
N LYS A 390 8.96 16.51 15.22
CA LYS A 390 9.54 15.46 16.07
C LYS A 390 8.84 15.34 17.43
N VAL A 391 8.54 16.47 18.08
CA VAL A 391 7.86 16.50 19.38
C VAL A 391 6.44 15.92 19.25
N VAL A 392 5.66 16.40 18.27
CA VAL A 392 4.30 15.90 18.02
C VAL A 392 4.33 14.43 17.62
N GLY A 393 5.21 14.05 16.68
CA GLY A 393 5.39 12.66 16.26
C GLY A 393 5.79 11.74 17.41
N GLY A 394 6.67 12.20 18.31
CA GLY A 394 7.06 11.45 19.51
C GLY A 394 5.91 11.25 20.48
N PHE A 395 5.08 12.28 20.70
CA PHE A 395 3.86 12.16 21.51
C PHE A 395 2.86 11.19 20.88
N VAL A 396 2.64 11.26 19.57
CA VAL A 396 1.75 10.32 18.86
C VAL A 396 2.30 8.90 18.91
N ALA A 397 3.62 8.70 18.81
CA ALA A 397 4.24 7.39 18.99
C ALA A 397 3.97 6.81 20.39
N LEU A 398 4.13 7.63 21.44
CA LEU A 398 3.80 7.24 22.81
C LEU A 398 2.31 6.88 22.96
N MET A 399 1.42 7.69 22.37
CA MET A 399 -0.01 7.40 22.36
C MET A 399 -0.33 6.06 21.67
N ILE A 400 0.31 5.75 20.54
CA ILE A 400 0.14 4.46 19.84
C ILE A 400 0.59 3.30 20.73
N ILE A 401 1.70 3.45 21.48
CA ILE A 401 2.16 2.44 22.44
C ILE A 401 1.12 2.22 23.53
N VAL A 402 0.65 3.31 24.15
CA VAL A 402 -0.37 3.25 25.22
C VAL A 402 -1.65 2.59 24.71
N VAL A 403 -2.15 2.99 23.54
CA VAL A 403 -3.34 2.41 22.92
C VAL A 403 -3.13 0.93 22.59
N THR A 404 -1.94 0.55 22.13
CA THR A 404 -1.58 -0.84 21.82
C THR A 404 -1.62 -1.70 23.08
N CYS A 405 -0.92 -1.28 24.14
CA CYS A 405 -0.92 -1.96 25.44
C CYS A 405 -2.34 -2.05 26.03
N PHE A 406 -3.09 -0.94 25.99
CA PHE A 406 -4.47 -0.90 26.47
C PHE A 406 -5.39 -1.81 25.65
N THR A 407 -5.24 -1.84 24.32
CA THR A 407 -6.01 -2.74 23.46
C THR A 407 -5.72 -4.20 23.82
N ILE A 408 -4.45 -4.57 24.01
CA ILE A 408 -4.07 -5.93 24.42
C ILE A 408 -4.69 -6.28 25.77
N GLN A 409 -4.64 -5.37 26.75
CA GLN A 409 -5.27 -5.56 28.06
C GLN A 409 -6.77 -5.85 27.92
N GLN A 410 -7.50 -5.01 27.16
CA GLN A 410 -8.94 -5.20 26.92
C GLN A 410 -9.23 -6.51 26.20
N VAL A 411 -8.43 -6.86 25.18
CA VAL A 411 -8.58 -8.12 24.44
C VAL A 411 -8.38 -9.33 25.36
N LEU A 412 -7.37 -9.31 26.23
CA LEU A 412 -7.09 -10.39 27.17
C LEU A 412 -8.10 -10.46 28.34
N GLY A 413 -8.83 -9.37 28.61
CA GLY A 413 -9.80 -9.29 29.70
C GLY A 413 -9.14 -9.05 31.06
N MET A 414 -8.03 -8.30 31.09
CA MET A 414 -7.24 -7.99 32.29
C MET A 414 -7.53 -6.61 32.87
#